data_AF-A0A7K0DZL9-F1
#
_entry.id   AF-A0A7K0DZL9-F1
#
_cell.length_a   1.000
_cell.length_b   1.000
_cell.length_c   1.000
_cell.angle_alpha   90.00
_cell.angle_beta   90.00
_cell.angle_gamma   90.00
#
_symmetry.space_group_name_H-M   'P 1'
#
loop_
_entity.id
_entity.type
_entity.pdbx_description
1 polymer ?
#
loop_
_entity_poly.entity_id
_entity_poly.type
_entity_poly.pdbx_seq_one_letter_code
_entity_poly.pdbx_strand_id
1 'polypeptide(L)'
;MTSEATVKLNSAFLIEDGDESVRRVKEIISDALVEADPTVAVVRTEYFNHSYVPDLVLEWPSRGTSATRKVYLRPTQNPIKIEMDVKEHASTHPMFVYLSELVGQNVAVDGSGFGELSETAHASETLVTEVGAFERLIVQSSAPGATLLPSSILRGGRGLLREETADNTAAIISRGFAGALEADRASTAMALSVISEVLDHGVATEMTSIMETMWIASGGTPVDFPGENRNIGLRLSSERLASLLGTVPQALEAFWIRVGRSVSMESFSSLNLVGEQPALQFIISAALSHLVTRACRVENTVRADQVSDPFIWQVEDGNLSLRGLGRQAWVGQRVDQLPRKRAEDSGVRPSPRQLLSRSKRSGTPVTSVELVGDGRTVTYGSAENADIAGDESVMSFDRLLGPDAVANRAMALASGSKPVTVDFLGNAAFGGPTARVEVSRLIWIAWSMTADLTTAQQDVLATVLGPFEIPSIEDSGRVTHNSNDDSN
;
A
#
# COMPACT_ATOMS: atom_id res chain seq x y z
N MET A 1 -15.24 -34.50 -5.94
CA MET A 1 -14.96 -34.47 -7.40
C MET A 1 -13.46 -34.53 -7.54
N THR A 2 -12.91 -35.41 -8.38
CA THR A 2 -11.46 -35.49 -8.58
C THR A 2 -10.95 -34.22 -9.27
N SER A 3 -9.84 -33.67 -8.78
CA SER A 3 -9.21 -32.45 -9.30
C SER A 3 -8.73 -32.63 -10.76
N GLU A 4 -8.67 -31.54 -11.54
CA GLU A 4 -8.26 -31.60 -12.95
C GLU A 4 -6.78 -31.99 -13.08
N ALA A 5 -5.92 -31.47 -12.21
CA ALA A 5 -4.51 -31.83 -12.13
C ALA A 5 -4.34 -33.32 -11.79
N THR A 6 -5.16 -33.89 -10.91
CA THR A 6 -5.11 -35.32 -10.61
C THR A 6 -5.45 -36.18 -11.85
N VAL A 7 -6.43 -35.76 -12.65
CA VAL A 7 -6.74 -36.42 -13.93
C VAL A 7 -5.55 -36.30 -14.91
N LYS A 8 -4.94 -35.11 -15.02
CA LYS A 8 -3.75 -34.90 -15.87
C LYS A 8 -2.56 -35.74 -15.41
N LEU A 9 -2.31 -35.85 -14.11
CA LEU A 9 -1.23 -36.67 -13.54
C LEU A 9 -1.42 -38.15 -13.88
N ASN A 10 -2.63 -38.68 -13.71
CA ASN A 10 -2.95 -40.05 -14.09
C ASN A 10 -2.67 -40.30 -15.57
N SER A 11 -2.98 -39.33 -16.46
CA SER A 11 -2.66 -39.47 -17.89
C SER A 11 -1.15 -39.42 -18.17
N ALA A 12 -0.39 -38.62 -17.41
CA ALA A 12 1.06 -38.52 -17.56
C ALA A 12 1.77 -39.82 -17.16
N PHE A 13 1.24 -40.54 -16.16
CA PHE A 13 1.77 -41.85 -15.74
C PHE A 13 1.52 -42.98 -16.75
N LEU A 14 0.62 -42.79 -17.72
CA LEU A 14 0.34 -43.80 -18.76
C LEU A 14 1.25 -43.65 -19.99
N ILE A 15 2.13 -42.64 -20.02
CA ILE A 15 3.10 -42.44 -21.08
C ILE A 15 4.21 -43.50 -20.98
N GLU A 16 4.47 -44.22 -22.07
CA GLU A 16 5.48 -45.29 -22.10
C GLU A 16 6.93 -44.78 -22.02
N ASP A 17 7.20 -43.61 -22.60
CA ASP A 17 8.49 -42.94 -22.49
C ASP A 17 8.63 -42.32 -21.10
N GLY A 18 9.56 -42.86 -20.30
CA GLY A 18 9.79 -42.45 -18.92
C GLY A 18 10.27 -41.01 -18.79
N ASP A 19 11.12 -40.53 -19.70
CA ASP A 19 11.63 -39.15 -19.65
C ASP A 19 10.51 -38.16 -19.96
N GLU A 20 9.68 -38.49 -20.95
CA GLU A 20 8.50 -37.72 -21.31
C GLU A 20 7.43 -37.74 -20.18
N SER A 21 7.22 -38.88 -19.53
CA SER A 21 6.34 -38.98 -18.36
C SER A 21 6.80 -38.08 -17.21
N VAL A 22 8.09 -38.13 -16.87
CA VAL A 22 8.70 -37.29 -15.83
C VAL A 22 8.58 -35.80 -16.17
N ARG A 23 8.89 -35.43 -17.43
CA ARG A 23 8.75 -34.06 -17.91
C ARG A 23 7.30 -33.58 -17.74
N ARG A 24 6.32 -34.39 -18.16
CA ARG A 24 4.90 -34.05 -18.08
C ARG A 24 4.39 -33.93 -16.64
N VAL A 25 4.81 -34.81 -15.75
CA VAL A 25 4.48 -34.72 -14.31
C VAL A 25 5.00 -33.41 -13.72
N LYS A 26 6.29 -33.08 -13.94
CA LYS A 26 6.87 -31.83 -13.45
C LYS A 26 6.17 -30.60 -14.02
N GLU A 27 5.75 -30.63 -15.28
CA GLU A 27 4.96 -29.55 -15.89
C GLU A 27 3.63 -29.34 -15.18
N ILE A 28 2.82 -30.39 -15.05
CA ILE A 28 1.50 -30.31 -14.41
C ILE A 28 1.60 -29.74 -12.99
N ILE A 29 2.60 -30.19 -12.22
CA ILE A 29 2.82 -29.71 -10.86
C ILE A 29 3.26 -28.26 -10.87
N SER A 30 4.21 -27.90 -11.73
CA SER A 30 4.66 -26.52 -11.84
C SER A 30 3.51 -25.57 -12.18
N ASP A 31 2.64 -25.97 -13.11
CA ASP A 31 1.48 -25.18 -13.54
C ASP A 31 0.50 -24.97 -12.37
N ALA A 32 0.20 -26.03 -11.60
CA ALA A 32 -0.64 -25.93 -10.41
C ALA A 32 -0.05 -25.01 -9.32
N LEU A 33 1.28 -25.04 -9.12
CA LEU A 33 1.95 -24.18 -8.15
C LEU A 33 1.97 -22.71 -8.63
N VAL A 34 2.15 -22.46 -9.93
CA VAL A 34 2.08 -21.11 -10.53
C VAL A 34 0.64 -20.56 -10.48
N GLU A 35 -0.36 -21.41 -10.66
CA GLU A 35 -1.76 -21.00 -10.51
C GLU A 35 -2.08 -20.57 -9.08
N ALA A 36 -1.53 -21.28 -8.09
CA ALA A 36 -1.69 -20.94 -6.67
C ALA A 36 -0.90 -19.70 -6.22
N ASP A 37 0.27 -19.41 -6.81
CA ASP A 37 0.99 -18.15 -6.61
C ASP A 37 1.63 -17.66 -7.93
N PRO A 38 1.00 -16.72 -8.65
CA PRO A 38 1.55 -16.20 -9.91
C PRO A 38 2.90 -15.47 -9.77
N THR A 39 3.34 -15.16 -8.55
CA THR A 39 4.62 -14.47 -8.29
C THR A 39 5.79 -15.43 -8.13
N VAL A 40 5.54 -16.75 -8.10
CA VAL A 40 6.58 -17.76 -7.93
C VAL A 40 7.28 -18.08 -9.25
N ALA A 41 8.61 -18.23 -9.19
CA ALA A 41 9.38 -18.88 -10.25
C ALA A 41 9.62 -20.34 -9.88
N VAL A 42 9.20 -21.27 -10.74
CA VAL A 42 9.40 -22.72 -10.54
C VAL A 42 10.60 -23.19 -11.34
N VAL A 43 11.69 -23.53 -10.64
CA VAL A 43 12.89 -24.11 -11.24
C VAL A 43 12.78 -25.63 -11.21
N ARG A 44 12.68 -26.26 -12.38
CA ARG A 44 12.68 -27.71 -12.53
C ARG A 44 14.11 -28.22 -12.50
N THR A 45 14.44 -29.16 -11.61
CA THR A 45 15.76 -29.79 -11.62
C THR A 45 15.78 -30.96 -12.61
N GLU A 46 16.96 -31.51 -12.89
CA GLU A 46 17.10 -32.73 -13.71
C GLU A 46 16.72 -34.01 -12.94
N TYR A 47 16.48 -33.93 -11.62
CA TYR A 47 16.28 -35.09 -10.76
C TYR A 47 14.80 -35.42 -10.58
N PHE A 48 14.46 -36.70 -10.50
CA PHE A 48 13.10 -37.14 -10.21
C PHE A 48 13.09 -38.19 -9.11
N ASN A 49 12.25 -38.01 -8.09
CA ASN A 49 12.09 -38.94 -6.96
C ASN A 49 13.41 -39.28 -6.24
N HIS A 50 14.29 -38.29 -6.09
CA HIS A 50 15.57 -38.45 -5.39
C HIS A 50 15.43 -38.06 -3.91
N SER A 51 16.09 -38.80 -3.01
CA SER A 51 16.02 -38.55 -1.57
C SER A 51 16.75 -37.27 -1.16
N TYR A 52 17.86 -36.93 -1.82
CA TYR A 52 18.74 -35.81 -1.39
C TYR A 52 18.63 -34.52 -2.20
N VAL A 53 18.03 -34.58 -3.39
CA VAL A 53 18.01 -33.46 -4.33
C VAL A 53 16.57 -33.18 -4.71
N PRO A 54 16.09 -31.93 -4.62
CA PRO A 54 14.70 -31.63 -4.91
C PRO A 54 14.39 -31.82 -6.39
N ASP A 55 13.14 -32.14 -6.66
CA ASP A 55 12.59 -32.23 -8.01
C ASP A 55 12.31 -30.83 -8.58
N LEU A 56 11.85 -29.91 -7.73
CA LEU A 56 11.60 -28.51 -8.06
C LEU A 56 12.12 -27.59 -6.94
N VAL A 57 12.48 -26.36 -7.32
CA VAL A 57 12.76 -25.28 -6.37
C VAL A 57 11.83 -24.12 -6.69
N LEU A 58 11.07 -23.68 -5.68
CA LEU A 58 10.25 -22.48 -5.74
C LEU A 58 11.11 -21.29 -5.33
N GLU A 59 11.07 -20.22 -6.12
CA GLU A 59 11.79 -18.98 -5.84
C GLU A 59 10.83 -17.80 -5.87
N TRP A 60 10.86 -16.98 -4.82
CA TRP A 60 10.17 -15.69 -4.78
C TRP A 60 11.20 -14.57 -4.95
N PRO A 61 11.26 -13.94 -6.13
CA PRO A 61 12.22 -12.87 -6.38
C PRO A 61 11.90 -11.65 -5.49
N SER A 62 12.83 -11.32 -4.59
CA SER A 62 12.75 -10.11 -3.76
C SER A 62 14.05 -9.30 -3.89
N ARG A 63 14.01 -7.99 -3.60
CA ARG A 63 15.21 -7.15 -3.62
C ARG A 63 16.15 -7.55 -2.48
N GLY A 64 17.17 -8.37 -2.78
CA GLY A 64 18.31 -8.64 -1.90
C GLY A 64 18.50 -10.09 -1.47
N THR A 65 17.42 -10.87 -1.36
CA THR A 65 17.48 -12.31 -1.03
C THR A 65 16.25 -13.02 -1.59
N SER A 66 16.41 -13.96 -2.52
CA SER A 66 15.29 -14.82 -2.93
C SER A 66 14.94 -15.78 -1.80
N ALA A 67 13.67 -15.77 -1.38
CA ALA A 67 13.16 -16.86 -0.56
C ALA A 67 13.03 -18.08 -1.46
N THR A 68 13.52 -19.23 -1.01
CA THR A 68 13.49 -20.47 -1.79
C THR A 68 12.85 -21.60 -1.00
N ARG A 69 12.06 -22.44 -1.66
CA ARG A 69 11.49 -23.65 -1.06
C ARG A 69 11.72 -24.86 -1.93
N LYS A 70 12.28 -25.92 -1.34
CA LYS A 70 12.53 -27.20 -2.03
C LYS A 70 11.26 -28.00 -2.11
N VAL A 71 10.98 -28.58 -3.28
CA VAL A 71 9.83 -29.47 -3.51
C VAL A 71 10.33 -30.84 -3.93
N TYR A 72 9.87 -31.86 -3.22
CA TYR A 72 10.18 -33.25 -3.45
C TYR A 72 8.93 -33.98 -3.92
N LEU A 73 9.00 -34.63 -5.08
CA LEU A 73 7.92 -35.41 -5.64
C LEU A 73 8.05 -36.87 -5.18
N ARG A 74 6.96 -37.44 -4.67
CA ARG A 74 6.95 -38.80 -4.12
C ARG A 74 5.87 -39.65 -4.76
N PRO A 75 6.22 -40.72 -5.51
CA PRO A 75 5.24 -41.64 -6.06
C PRO A 75 4.71 -42.64 -5.01
N THR A 76 5.25 -42.63 -3.79
CA THR A 76 4.83 -43.56 -2.73
C THR A 76 3.59 -43.07 -1.99
N GLN A 77 2.74 -44.01 -1.60
CA GLN A 77 1.57 -43.78 -0.76
C GLN A 77 1.83 -44.15 0.72
N ASN A 78 3.06 -44.53 1.07
CA ASN A 78 3.37 -45.02 2.41
C ASN A 78 3.72 -43.85 3.34
N PRO A 79 2.88 -43.54 4.35
CA PRO A 79 3.11 -42.39 5.23
C PRO A 79 4.41 -42.50 6.03
N ILE A 80 4.84 -43.71 6.42
CA ILE A 80 6.08 -43.93 7.18
C ILE A 80 7.30 -43.56 6.33
N LYS A 81 7.29 -43.87 5.03
CA LYS A 81 8.40 -43.50 4.13
C LYS A 81 8.48 -41.98 3.94
N ILE A 82 7.33 -41.33 3.79
CA ILE A 82 7.27 -39.86 3.66
C ILE A 82 7.74 -39.22 4.97
N GLU A 83 7.35 -39.76 6.12
CA GLU A 83 7.79 -39.28 7.43
C GLU A 83 9.32 -39.36 7.60
N MET A 84 9.94 -40.44 7.13
CA MET A 84 11.40 -40.56 7.12
C MET A 84 12.05 -39.45 6.27
N ASP A 85 11.49 -39.15 5.09
CA ASP A 85 11.99 -38.05 4.27
C ASP A 85 11.80 -36.69 4.95
N VAL A 86 10.66 -36.46 5.63
CA VAL A 86 10.42 -35.24 6.42
C VAL A 86 11.48 -35.08 7.50
N LYS A 87 11.79 -36.15 8.24
CA LYS A 87 12.83 -36.15 9.28
C LYS A 87 14.22 -35.85 8.71
N GLU A 88 14.52 -36.36 7.52
CA GLU A 88 15.81 -36.14 6.85
C GLU A 88 16.01 -34.68 6.41
N HIS A 89 14.92 -33.98 6.03
CA HIS A 89 14.98 -32.62 5.48
C HIS A 89 14.45 -31.52 6.40
N ALA A 90 14.19 -31.82 7.67
CA ALA A 90 13.52 -30.95 8.63
C ALA A 90 14.11 -29.53 8.73
N SER A 91 15.44 -29.37 8.58
CA SER A 91 16.11 -28.07 8.67
C SER A 91 15.89 -27.14 7.48
N THR A 92 15.28 -27.63 6.40
CA THR A 92 15.09 -26.87 5.16
C THR A 92 13.62 -26.55 4.84
N HIS A 93 12.70 -26.94 5.74
CA HIS A 93 11.26 -26.67 5.65
C HIS A 93 10.66 -26.96 4.24
N PRO A 94 10.95 -28.14 3.65
CA PRO A 94 10.57 -28.43 2.28
C PRO A 94 9.07 -28.63 2.12
N MET A 95 8.67 -28.89 0.88
CA MET A 95 7.36 -29.41 0.53
C MET A 95 7.53 -30.82 -0.08
N PHE A 96 6.74 -31.77 0.40
CA PHE A 96 6.60 -33.10 -0.20
C PHE A 96 5.25 -33.17 -0.91
N VAL A 97 5.28 -33.37 -2.22
CA VAL A 97 4.09 -33.55 -3.06
C VAL A 97 4.02 -35.02 -3.44
N TYR A 98 3.05 -35.74 -2.91
CA TYR A 98 2.85 -37.12 -3.31
C TYR A 98 1.96 -37.19 -4.56
N LEU A 99 2.31 -38.09 -5.49
CA LEU A 99 1.79 -38.07 -6.87
C LEU A 99 0.59 -38.99 -7.11
N SER A 100 0.22 -39.77 -6.10
CA SER A 100 -0.91 -40.69 -6.15
C SER A 100 -1.67 -40.58 -4.84
N GLU A 101 -3.00 -40.65 -4.86
CA GLU A 101 -3.82 -40.63 -3.64
C GLU A 101 -3.21 -41.54 -2.57
N LEU A 102 -2.99 -41.02 -1.36
CA LEU A 102 -2.57 -41.84 -0.22
C LEU A 102 -3.66 -42.88 0.02
N VAL A 103 -3.48 -44.10 -0.49
CA VAL A 103 -4.47 -45.14 -0.27
C VAL A 103 -4.36 -45.55 1.20
N GLY A 104 -5.42 -45.24 1.95
CA GLY A 104 -5.71 -45.93 3.20
C GLY A 104 -6.04 -47.39 2.90
N GLN A 105 -5.06 -48.16 2.40
CA GLN A 105 -5.24 -49.59 2.30
C GLN A 105 -5.45 -50.10 3.72
N ASN A 106 -6.27 -51.14 3.85
CA ASN A 106 -6.41 -51.97 5.04
C ASN A 106 -5.03 -52.53 5.47
N VAL A 107 -4.15 -51.67 5.97
CA VAL A 107 -3.11 -52.03 6.92
C VAL A 107 -3.89 -52.29 8.20
N ALA A 108 -4.47 -53.49 8.27
CA ALA A 108 -4.72 -54.09 9.55
C ALA A 108 -3.37 -54.02 10.29
N VAL A 109 -3.39 -53.41 11.48
CA VAL A 109 -2.27 -52.97 12.33
C VAL A 109 -1.91 -51.48 12.13
N ASP A 110 -2.59 -50.66 12.93
CA ASP A 110 -2.26 -49.28 13.32
C ASP A 110 -2.45 -48.16 12.30
N GLY A 111 -3.57 -47.44 12.43
CA GLY A 111 -3.76 -46.09 11.87
C GLY A 111 -2.81 -45.01 12.45
N SER A 112 -1.63 -45.39 12.95
CA SER A 112 -0.64 -44.50 13.60
C SER A 112 0.16 -43.67 12.60
N GLY A 113 0.46 -44.20 11.41
CA GLY A 113 1.42 -43.57 10.48
C GLY A 113 1.02 -42.19 9.94
N PHE A 114 -0.28 -41.92 9.74
CA PHE A 114 -0.74 -40.59 9.31
C PHE A 114 -0.70 -39.55 10.43
N GLY A 115 -0.98 -39.97 11.67
CA GLY A 115 -0.85 -39.12 12.85
C GLY A 115 0.60 -38.72 13.08
N GLU A 116 1.50 -39.70 13.09
CA GLU A 116 2.95 -39.50 13.25
C GLU A 116 3.54 -38.64 12.13
N LEU A 117 3.12 -38.87 10.87
CA LEU A 117 3.50 -38.03 9.73
C LEU A 117 3.04 -36.58 9.91
N SER A 118 1.78 -36.37 10.30
CA SER A 118 1.22 -35.03 10.50
C SER A 118 1.95 -34.27 11.62
N GLU A 119 2.18 -34.93 12.76
CA GLU A 119 2.93 -34.36 13.89
C GLU A 119 4.37 -34.02 13.49
N THR A 120 5.05 -34.93 12.79
CA THR A 120 6.43 -34.73 12.34
C THR A 120 6.53 -33.60 11.33
N ALA A 121 5.61 -33.53 10.37
CA ALA A 121 5.53 -32.46 9.37
C ALA A 121 5.25 -31.10 10.02
N HIS A 122 4.35 -31.06 11.01
CA HIS A 122 4.07 -29.85 11.77
C HIS A 122 5.28 -29.38 12.60
N ALA A 123 5.95 -30.30 13.30
CA ALA A 123 7.13 -29.99 14.12
C ALA A 123 8.34 -29.53 13.28
N SER A 124 8.43 -29.99 12.04
CA SER A 124 9.54 -29.68 11.11
C SER A 124 9.20 -28.57 10.11
N GLU A 125 8.09 -27.84 10.32
CA GLU A 125 7.54 -26.80 9.43
C GLU A 125 7.54 -27.22 7.94
N THR A 126 7.25 -28.49 7.70
CA THR A 126 7.29 -29.12 6.38
C THR A 126 5.86 -29.34 5.91
N LEU A 127 5.58 -29.01 4.65
CA LEU A 127 4.28 -29.31 4.05
C LEU A 127 4.32 -30.69 3.39
N VAL A 128 3.35 -31.53 3.72
CA VAL A 128 3.08 -32.78 3.00
C VAL A 128 1.72 -32.64 2.34
N THR A 129 1.65 -32.74 1.01
CA THR A 129 0.43 -32.42 0.28
C THR A 129 0.29 -33.17 -1.05
N GLU A 130 -0.86 -32.99 -1.71
CA GLU A 130 -1.15 -33.45 -3.06
C GLU A 130 -1.47 -32.28 -3.98
N VAL A 131 -1.28 -32.50 -5.28
CA VAL A 131 -1.49 -31.47 -6.30
C VAL A 131 -2.94 -30.97 -6.31
N GLY A 132 -3.91 -31.87 -6.09
CA GLY A 132 -5.33 -31.52 -6.00
C GLY A 132 -5.68 -30.60 -4.83
N ALA A 133 -4.89 -30.56 -3.77
CA ALA A 133 -5.14 -29.68 -2.63
C ALA A 133 -5.09 -28.19 -3.03
N PHE A 134 -4.14 -27.80 -3.88
CA PHE A 134 -4.01 -26.41 -4.33
C PHE A 134 -5.21 -25.95 -5.16
N GLU A 135 -5.76 -26.80 -6.03
CA GLU A 135 -6.98 -26.49 -6.77
C GLU A 135 -8.15 -26.22 -5.81
N ARG A 136 -8.30 -27.02 -4.74
CA ARG A 136 -9.35 -26.79 -3.74
C ARG A 136 -9.13 -25.49 -2.98
N LEU A 137 -7.89 -25.19 -2.60
CA LEU A 137 -7.56 -23.93 -1.96
C LEU A 137 -7.95 -22.75 -2.85
N ILE A 138 -7.61 -22.78 -4.15
CA ILE A 138 -7.93 -21.70 -5.10
C ILE A 138 -9.45 -21.52 -5.22
N VAL A 139 -10.20 -22.62 -5.42
CA VAL A 139 -11.65 -22.57 -5.66
C VAL A 139 -12.43 -22.08 -4.43
N GLN A 140 -12.05 -22.52 -3.23
CA GLN A 140 -12.80 -22.21 -2.00
C GLN A 140 -12.38 -20.90 -1.33
N SER A 141 -11.21 -20.35 -1.68
CA SER A 141 -10.68 -19.11 -1.10
C SER A 141 -11.28 -17.86 -1.74
N SER A 142 -12.60 -17.71 -1.68
CA SER A 142 -13.33 -16.66 -2.39
C SER A 142 -13.49 -15.34 -1.62
N ALA A 143 -13.39 -15.35 -0.29
CA ALA A 143 -13.52 -14.13 0.50
C ALA A 143 -12.33 -13.19 0.29
N PRO A 144 -12.51 -11.85 0.38
CA PRO A 144 -11.40 -10.91 0.34
C PRO A 144 -10.32 -11.25 1.37
N GLY A 145 -9.05 -11.26 0.95
CA GLY A 145 -7.92 -11.69 1.80
C GLY A 145 -7.74 -13.20 1.89
N ALA A 146 -8.82 -14.00 1.86
CA ALA A 146 -8.71 -15.45 1.81
C ALA A 146 -8.04 -15.95 0.53
N THR A 147 -8.16 -15.19 -0.58
CA THR A 147 -7.47 -15.44 -1.85
C THR A 147 -5.94 -15.54 -1.72
N LEU A 148 -5.34 -15.06 -0.63
CA LEU A 148 -3.92 -15.25 -0.34
C LEU A 148 -3.58 -16.68 0.09
N LEU A 149 -4.54 -17.44 0.62
CA LEU A 149 -4.30 -18.73 1.25
C LEU A 149 -3.48 -19.70 0.37
N PRO A 150 -3.78 -19.89 -0.94
CA PRO A 150 -2.96 -20.76 -1.79
C PRO A 150 -1.48 -20.35 -1.81
N SER A 151 -1.20 -19.05 -2.00
CA SER A 151 0.17 -18.50 -1.99
C SER A 151 0.84 -18.59 -0.62
N SER A 152 0.07 -18.40 0.47
CA SER A 152 0.55 -18.54 1.84
C SER A 152 0.95 -19.98 2.16
N ILE A 153 0.14 -20.97 1.75
CA ILE A 153 0.46 -22.40 1.89
C ILE A 153 1.71 -22.77 1.08
N LEU A 154 1.87 -22.20 -0.13
CA LEU A 154 3.07 -22.41 -0.93
C LEU A 154 4.34 -21.91 -0.24
N ARG A 155 4.29 -20.72 0.36
CA ARG A 155 5.43 -20.08 1.01
C ARG A 155 5.79 -20.72 2.35
N GLY A 156 4.78 -21.02 3.17
CA GLY A 156 4.96 -21.40 4.57
C GLY A 156 3.99 -22.44 5.10
N GLY A 157 3.32 -23.20 4.23
CA GLY A 157 2.45 -24.29 4.67
C GLY A 157 3.22 -25.34 5.49
N ARG A 158 2.58 -25.97 6.47
CA ARG A 158 3.14 -27.06 7.25
C ARG A 158 2.09 -28.12 7.59
N GLY A 159 2.55 -29.28 8.03
CA GLY A 159 1.69 -30.41 8.36
C GLY A 159 1.20 -31.17 7.13
N LEU A 160 0.15 -31.96 7.32
CA LEU A 160 -0.46 -32.78 6.27
C LEU A 160 -1.71 -32.09 5.70
N LEU A 161 -1.64 -31.66 4.44
CA LEU A 161 -2.75 -31.02 3.73
C LEU A 161 -3.17 -31.85 2.52
N ARG A 162 -4.30 -32.52 2.62
CA ARG A 162 -4.88 -33.34 1.54
C ARG A 162 -6.03 -32.58 0.88
N GLU A 163 -6.47 -32.99 -0.29
CA GLU A 163 -7.58 -32.42 -1.06
C GLU A 163 -8.87 -32.35 -0.23
N GLU A 164 -9.17 -33.42 0.52
CA GLU A 164 -10.33 -33.47 1.43
C GLU A 164 -10.25 -32.43 2.55
N THR A 165 -9.07 -32.26 3.15
CA THR A 165 -8.87 -31.30 4.25
C THR A 165 -8.68 -29.88 3.75
N ALA A 166 -8.11 -29.70 2.55
CA ALA A 166 -7.89 -28.40 1.91
C ALA A 166 -9.20 -27.66 1.63
N ASP A 167 -10.24 -28.37 1.19
CA ASP A 167 -11.56 -27.80 0.94
C ASP A 167 -12.15 -27.21 2.24
N ASN A 168 -12.11 -27.97 3.33
CA ASN A 168 -12.61 -27.52 4.63
C ASN A 168 -11.73 -26.40 5.23
N THR A 169 -10.40 -26.52 5.14
CA THR A 169 -9.44 -25.50 5.59
C THR A 169 -9.70 -24.16 4.89
N ALA A 170 -9.81 -24.18 3.56
CA ALA A 170 -10.09 -22.97 2.79
C ALA A 170 -11.48 -22.40 3.13
N ALA A 171 -12.51 -23.24 3.29
CA ALA A 171 -13.84 -22.78 3.67
C ALA A 171 -13.89 -22.16 5.08
N ILE A 172 -13.15 -22.69 6.05
CA ILE A 172 -13.04 -22.10 7.40
C ILE A 172 -12.30 -20.76 7.34
N ILE A 173 -11.17 -20.69 6.65
CA ILE A 173 -10.37 -19.46 6.53
C ILE A 173 -11.14 -18.38 5.77
N SER A 174 -11.80 -18.75 4.67
CA SER A 174 -12.66 -17.85 3.88
C SER A 174 -13.80 -17.26 4.74
N ARG A 175 -14.47 -18.09 5.54
CA ARG A 175 -15.47 -17.62 6.53
C ARG A 175 -14.86 -16.72 7.60
N GLY A 176 -13.63 -16.97 8.04
CA GLY A 176 -12.95 -16.12 9.00
C GLY A 176 -12.63 -14.73 8.46
N PHE A 177 -12.16 -14.63 7.23
CA PHE A 177 -11.94 -13.33 6.57
C PHE A 177 -13.26 -12.57 6.36
N ALA A 178 -14.32 -13.26 5.92
CA ALA A 178 -15.66 -12.66 5.87
C ALA A 178 -16.13 -12.20 7.26
N GLY A 179 -15.92 -13.03 8.29
CA GLY A 179 -16.22 -12.70 9.67
C GLY A 179 -15.44 -11.48 10.17
N ALA A 180 -14.16 -11.35 9.82
CA ALA A 180 -13.37 -10.18 10.18
C ALA A 180 -13.92 -8.89 9.56
N LEU A 181 -14.39 -8.95 8.31
CA LEU A 181 -15.07 -7.82 7.64
C LEU A 181 -16.42 -7.44 8.28
N GLU A 182 -17.01 -8.32 9.07
CA GLU A 182 -18.27 -8.12 9.79
C GLU A 182 -18.09 -7.98 11.32
N ALA A 183 -16.84 -7.99 11.80
CA ALA A 183 -16.51 -8.07 13.22
C ALA A 183 -17.15 -9.29 13.96
N ASP A 184 -17.34 -10.41 13.27
CA ASP A 184 -17.75 -11.68 13.86
C ASP A 184 -16.56 -12.39 14.51
N ARG A 185 -16.53 -12.35 15.85
CA ARG A 185 -15.46 -12.93 16.66
C ARG A 185 -15.35 -14.45 16.49
N ALA A 186 -16.47 -15.17 16.33
CA ALA A 186 -16.47 -16.63 16.35
C ALA A 186 -15.82 -17.20 15.09
N SER A 187 -16.26 -16.73 13.91
CA SER A 187 -15.68 -17.15 12.63
C SER A 187 -14.21 -16.73 12.50
N THR A 188 -13.88 -15.51 12.95
CA THR A 188 -12.50 -15.00 12.96
C THR A 188 -11.60 -15.88 13.83
N ALA A 189 -12.01 -16.20 15.07
CA ALA A 189 -11.23 -17.03 15.98
C ALA A 189 -10.98 -18.44 15.42
N MET A 190 -12.01 -19.05 14.81
CA MET A 190 -11.89 -20.38 14.21
C MET A 190 -10.86 -20.38 13.07
N ALA A 191 -10.89 -19.37 12.20
CA ALA A 191 -9.91 -19.26 11.12
C ALA A 191 -8.50 -19.00 11.61
N LEU A 192 -8.31 -18.17 12.64
CA LEU A 192 -6.98 -17.94 13.23
C LEU A 192 -6.38 -19.23 13.81
N SER A 193 -7.21 -20.07 14.44
CA SER A 193 -6.78 -21.39 14.91
C SER A 193 -6.29 -22.25 13.75
N VAL A 194 -7.06 -22.33 12.66
CA VAL A 194 -6.67 -23.14 11.48
C VAL A 194 -5.43 -22.57 10.79
N ILE A 195 -5.32 -21.24 10.64
CA ILE A 195 -4.14 -20.55 10.11
C ILE A 195 -2.89 -20.95 10.90
N SER A 196 -2.96 -20.93 12.22
CA SER A 196 -1.83 -21.30 13.08
C SER A 196 -1.45 -22.79 12.99
N GLU A 197 -2.38 -23.66 12.60
CA GLU A 197 -2.14 -25.09 12.44
C GLU A 197 -1.47 -25.40 11.10
N VAL A 198 -1.93 -24.77 10.01
CA VAL A 198 -1.52 -25.11 8.64
C VAL A 198 -0.37 -24.27 8.08
N LEU A 199 0.03 -23.20 8.78
CA LEU A 199 1.11 -22.30 8.36
C LEU A 199 2.21 -22.21 9.42
N ASP A 200 3.45 -21.97 8.97
CA ASP A 200 4.55 -21.56 9.81
C ASP A 200 4.28 -20.23 10.51
N HIS A 201 5.09 -19.93 11.53
CA HIS A 201 4.86 -18.77 12.37
C HIS A 201 4.93 -17.43 11.59
N GLY A 202 5.81 -17.33 10.60
CA GLY A 202 6.02 -16.10 9.83
C GLY A 202 4.81 -15.77 8.96
N VAL A 203 4.35 -16.75 8.17
CA VAL A 203 3.21 -16.58 7.26
C VAL A 203 1.89 -16.50 8.03
N ALA A 204 1.73 -17.27 9.12
CA ALA A 204 0.57 -17.17 10.00
C ALA A 204 0.42 -15.77 10.62
N THR A 205 1.54 -15.17 11.03
CA THR A 205 1.58 -13.81 11.58
C THR A 205 1.12 -12.78 10.55
N GLU A 206 1.57 -12.92 9.29
CA GLU A 206 1.16 -12.03 8.20
C GLU A 206 -0.35 -12.13 7.93
N MET A 207 -0.89 -13.34 7.75
CA MET A 207 -2.32 -13.54 7.54
C MET A 207 -3.16 -13.04 8.73
N THR A 208 -2.71 -13.30 9.95
CA THR A 208 -3.36 -12.78 11.17
C THR A 208 -3.39 -11.26 11.17
N SER A 209 -2.30 -10.60 10.77
CA SER A 209 -2.23 -9.14 10.69
C SER A 209 -3.17 -8.56 9.64
N ILE A 210 -3.35 -9.23 8.51
CA ILE A 210 -4.32 -8.81 7.48
C ILE A 210 -5.73 -8.93 8.05
N MET A 211 -6.05 -10.05 8.68
CA MET A 211 -7.35 -10.30 9.30
C MET A 211 -7.65 -9.31 10.45
N GLU A 212 -6.66 -8.98 11.28
CA GLU A 212 -6.74 -7.92 12.30
C GLU A 212 -7.04 -6.56 11.66
N THR A 213 -6.39 -6.23 10.54
CA THR A 213 -6.65 -4.99 9.83
C THR A 213 -8.08 -4.95 9.30
N MET A 214 -8.59 -6.06 8.78
CA MET A 214 -9.98 -6.16 8.34
C MET A 214 -10.97 -6.01 9.49
N TRP A 215 -10.67 -6.59 10.65
CA TRP A 215 -11.44 -6.45 11.87
C TRP A 215 -11.53 -5.00 12.35
N ILE A 216 -10.39 -4.30 12.43
CA ILE A 216 -10.38 -2.90 12.83
C ILE A 216 -11.10 -2.04 11.80
N ALA A 217 -10.84 -2.31 10.51
CA ALA A 217 -11.51 -1.66 9.40
C ALA A 217 -12.95 -2.14 9.18
N SER A 218 -13.54 -2.98 10.02
CA SER A 218 -14.99 -3.23 10.06
C SER A 218 -15.65 -2.52 11.25
N GLY A 219 -14.87 -1.95 12.17
CA GLY A 219 -15.32 -1.28 13.38
C GLY A 219 -15.09 -2.10 14.66
N GLY A 220 -14.52 -3.30 14.54
CA GLY A 220 -14.10 -4.10 15.69
C GLY A 220 -12.97 -3.41 16.46
N THR A 221 -12.96 -3.56 17.79
CA THR A 221 -11.88 -3.00 18.60
C THR A 221 -10.67 -3.94 18.60
N PRO A 222 -9.42 -3.43 18.65
CA PRO A 222 -8.23 -4.28 18.76
C PRO A 222 -8.23 -5.20 19.99
N VAL A 223 -8.92 -4.81 21.07
CA VAL A 223 -9.00 -5.58 22.31
C VAL A 223 -9.90 -6.80 22.16
N ASP A 224 -10.93 -6.70 21.30
CA ASP A 224 -11.90 -7.78 21.06
C ASP A 224 -11.44 -8.75 19.94
N PHE A 225 -10.38 -8.40 19.22
CA PHE A 225 -9.81 -9.26 18.18
C PHE A 225 -9.35 -10.59 18.80
N PRO A 226 -9.76 -11.75 18.24
CA PRO A 226 -9.50 -13.05 18.86
C PRO A 226 -8.06 -13.59 18.69
N GLY A 227 -7.17 -12.88 17.99
CA GLY A 227 -5.80 -13.33 17.73
C GLY A 227 -4.76 -12.92 18.78
N GLU A 228 -3.58 -13.56 18.72
CA GLU A 228 -2.44 -13.27 19.61
C GLU A 228 -1.75 -11.94 19.29
N ASN A 229 -1.81 -11.51 18.02
CA ASN A 229 -1.32 -10.21 17.59
C ASN A 229 -2.27 -9.11 18.08
N ARG A 230 -1.93 -8.57 19.25
CA ARG A 230 -2.50 -7.34 19.80
C ARG A 230 -1.53 -6.19 19.57
N ASN A 231 -0.99 -6.04 18.36
CA ASN A 231 -0.14 -4.87 18.04
C ASN A 231 -1.06 -3.66 17.81
N ILE A 232 -1.59 -3.22 18.94
CA ILE A 232 -2.56 -2.16 19.18
C ILE A 232 -2.16 -0.88 18.42
N GLY A 233 -2.99 -0.49 17.45
CA GLY A 233 -3.13 0.90 16.99
C GLY A 233 -1.98 1.48 16.15
N LEU A 234 -1.04 0.66 15.68
CA LEU A 234 0.10 1.15 14.90
C LEU A 234 -0.28 1.38 13.44
N ARG A 235 0.15 2.54 12.95
CA ARG A 235 0.04 3.01 11.56
C ARG A 235 0.31 1.86 10.58
N LEU A 236 -0.53 1.74 9.57
CA LEU A 236 -0.41 0.70 8.56
C LEU A 236 0.95 0.80 7.86
N SER A 237 1.77 -0.27 7.86
CA SER A 237 3.04 -0.26 7.14
C SER A 237 2.82 -0.26 5.62
N SER A 238 3.88 0.05 4.87
CA SER A 238 3.79 0.07 3.41
C SER A 238 3.53 -1.29 2.80
N GLU A 239 4.13 -2.34 3.36
CA GLU A 239 3.96 -3.73 2.92
C GLU A 239 2.53 -4.21 3.20
N ARG A 240 1.99 -3.88 4.39
CA ARG A 240 0.62 -4.22 4.76
C ARG A 240 -0.39 -3.52 3.85
N LEU A 241 -0.18 -2.24 3.54
CA LEU A 241 -1.05 -1.53 2.60
C LEU A 241 -0.97 -2.13 1.19
N ALA A 242 0.22 -2.50 0.72
CA ALA A 242 0.41 -3.19 -0.57
C ALA A 242 -0.40 -4.49 -0.62
N SER A 243 -0.29 -5.31 0.43
CA SER A 243 -0.98 -6.59 0.56
C SER A 243 -2.50 -6.41 0.53
N LEU A 244 -3.03 -5.43 1.29
CA LEU A 244 -4.47 -5.14 1.27
C LEU A 244 -4.94 -4.69 -0.12
N LEU A 245 -4.22 -3.79 -0.78
CA LEU A 245 -4.58 -3.30 -2.11
C LEU A 245 -4.58 -4.41 -3.17
N GLY A 246 -3.73 -5.43 -3.01
CA GLY A 246 -3.68 -6.60 -3.90
C GLY A 246 -4.77 -7.64 -3.63
N THR A 247 -5.43 -7.60 -2.48
CA THR A 247 -6.27 -8.71 -1.99
C THR A 247 -7.72 -8.34 -1.72
N VAL A 248 -7.97 -7.10 -1.32
CA VAL A 248 -9.31 -6.60 -1.02
C VAL A 248 -9.88 -5.92 -2.26
N PRO A 249 -11.13 -6.22 -2.67
CA PRO A 249 -11.74 -5.55 -3.81
C PRO A 249 -11.74 -4.03 -3.69
N GLN A 250 -11.34 -3.34 -4.76
CA GLN A 250 -11.23 -1.88 -4.78
C GLN A 250 -12.58 -1.16 -4.59
N ALA A 251 -13.70 -1.85 -4.86
CA ALA A 251 -15.06 -1.31 -4.77
C ALA A 251 -15.60 -1.21 -3.32
N LEU A 252 -14.91 -1.77 -2.32
CA LEU A 252 -15.35 -1.75 -0.92
C LEU A 252 -15.07 -0.39 -0.26
N GLU A 253 -15.79 0.65 -0.68
CA GLU A 253 -15.61 2.05 -0.24
C GLU A 253 -15.54 2.20 1.29
N ALA A 254 -16.55 1.68 2.01
CA ALA A 254 -16.63 1.84 3.46
C ALA A 254 -15.43 1.23 4.19
N PHE A 255 -14.86 0.13 3.66
CA PHE A 255 -13.65 -0.49 4.17
C PHE A 255 -12.44 0.44 3.94
N TRP A 256 -12.24 0.91 2.71
CA TRP A 256 -11.09 1.75 2.35
C TRP A 256 -11.08 3.11 3.07
N ILE A 257 -12.26 3.71 3.30
CA ILE A 257 -12.41 4.90 4.14
C ILE A 257 -11.93 4.63 5.58
N ARG A 258 -12.21 3.44 6.14
CA ARG A 258 -11.75 3.09 7.49
C ARG A 258 -10.26 2.80 7.52
N VAL A 259 -9.71 2.13 6.50
CA VAL A 259 -8.25 1.96 6.32
C VAL A 259 -7.55 3.31 6.29
N GLY A 260 -8.12 4.31 5.60
CA GLY A 260 -7.57 5.67 5.54
C GLY A 260 -7.36 6.35 6.90
N ARG A 261 -8.09 5.94 7.95
CA ARG A 261 -7.92 6.47 9.32
C ARG A 261 -6.63 5.98 9.99
N SER A 262 -6.04 4.89 9.49
CA SER A 262 -4.87 4.24 10.06
C SER A 262 -3.60 4.42 9.22
N VAL A 263 -3.69 5.05 8.05
CA VAL A 263 -2.51 5.31 7.20
C VAL A 263 -1.75 6.55 7.64
N SER A 264 -0.46 6.57 7.31
CA SER A 264 0.43 7.72 7.47
C SER A 264 1.27 7.90 6.20
N MET A 265 2.08 8.97 6.13
CA MET A 265 2.96 9.17 4.97
C MET A 265 3.90 7.99 4.69
N GLU A 266 4.32 7.26 5.73
CA GLU A 266 5.21 6.10 5.61
C GLU A 266 4.52 4.89 4.96
N SER A 267 3.19 4.80 5.09
CA SER A 267 2.37 3.75 4.50
C SER A 267 2.46 3.71 2.97
N PHE A 268 2.88 4.81 2.34
CA PHE A 268 2.98 4.89 0.88
C PHE A 268 4.40 4.68 0.35
N SER A 269 5.42 4.61 1.20
CA SER A 269 6.84 4.77 0.82
C SER A 269 7.41 3.72 -0.14
N SER A 270 6.83 2.52 -0.21
CA SER A 270 7.26 1.44 -1.12
C SER A 270 6.30 1.20 -2.29
N LEU A 271 5.23 2.01 -2.39
CA LEU A 271 4.16 1.79 -3.36
C LEU A 271 4.38 2.58 -4.65
N ASN A 272 3.85 2.04 -5.74
CA ASN A 272 3.75 2.74 -7.02
C ASN A 272 2.36 2.50 -7.63
N LEU A 273 1.44 3.40 -7.35
CA LEU A 273 0.02 3.37 -7.69
C LEU A 273 -0.30 4.54 -8.62
N VAL A 274 -0.02 4.35 -9.91
CA VAL A 274 -0.26 5.35 -10.97
C VAL A 274 -1.56 5.00 -11.71
N GLY A 275 -2.24 6.02 -12.24
CA GLY A 275 -3.52 5.88 -12.93
C GLY A 275 -4.74 6.04 -12.01
N GLU A 276 -5.90 5.59 -12.47
CA GLU A 276 -7.11 5.55 -11.65
C GLU A 276 -7.06 4.37 -10.70
N GLN A 277 -7.06 4.67 -9.40
CA GLN A 277 -6.99 3.68 -8.32
C GLN A 277 -8.13 3.98 -7.34
N PRO A 278 -9.34 3.42 -7.54
CA PRO A 278 -10.51 3.65 -6.68
C PRO A 278 -10.23 3.50 -5.18
N ALA A 279 -9.56 2.41 -4.78
CA ALA A 279 -9.20 2.16 -3.38
C ALA A 279 -8.36 3.30 -2.79
N LEU A 280 -7.38 3.80 -3.55
CA LEU A 280 -6.54 4.93 -3.12
C LEU A 280 -7.36 6.21 -2.94
N GLN A 281 -8.34 6.48 -3.81
CA GLN A 281 -9.19 7.67 -3.66
C GLN A 281 -9.97 7.65 -2.35
N PHE A 282 -10.52 6.49 -1.98
CA PHE A 282 -11.24 6.31 -0.71
C PHE A 282 -10.32 6.36 0.53
N ILE A 283 -9.10 5.82 0.43
CA ILE A 283 -8.11 5.90 1.51
C ILE A 283 -7.74 7.38 1.75
N ILE A 284 -7.41 8.11 0.69
CA ILE A 284 -6.91 9.48 0.82
C ILE A 284 -8.02 10.42 1.30
N SER A 285 -9.26 10.27 0.82
CA SER A 285 -10.37 11.11 1.28
C SER A 285 -10.56 11.06 2.80
N ALA A 286 -10.33 9.90 3.42
CA ALA A 286 -10.38 9.73 4.87
C ALA A 286 -9.07 10.10 5.59
N ALA A 287 -7.93 10.07 4.87
CA ALA A 287 -6.61 10.31 5.44
C ALA A 287 -6.19 11.79 5.46
N LEU A 288 -6.72 12.60 4.54
CA LEU A 288 -6.24 13.97 4.31
C LEU A 288 -6.24 14.87 5.55
N SER A 289 -7.18 14.67 6.47
CA SER A 289 -7.34 15.49 7.68
C SER A 289 -6.20 15.29 8.70
N HIS A 290 -5.52 14.15 8.68
CA HIS A 290 -4.42 13.85 9.62
C HIS A 290 -3.07 13.58 8.96
N LEU A 291 -3.02 13.46 7.63
CA LEU A 291 -1.75 13.37 6.92
C LEU A 291 -0.99 14.70 7.01
N VAL A 292 0.26 14.61 7.47
CA VAL A 292 1.16 15.76 7.60
C VAL A 292 2.45 15.54 6.82
N THR A 293 2.93 16.61 6.21
CA THR A 293 4.10 16.64 5.35
C THR A 293 4.95 17.89 5.64
N ARG A 294 6.09 18.02 4.97
CA ARG A 294 7.01 19.16 5.13
C ARG A 294 7.26 19.90 3.83
N ALA A 295 7.16 19.20 2.71
CA ALA A 295 7.41 19.73 1.39
C ALA A 295 6.31 19.30 0.43
N CYS A 296 5.97 20.21 -0.48
CA CYS A 296 5.14 19.98 -1.64
C CYS A 296 5.83 20.60 -2.85
N ARG A 297 5.73 19.95 -4.00
CA ARG A 297 6.18 20.49 -5.28
C ARG A 297 5.10 20.31 -6.31
N VAL A 298 4.83 21.33 -7.10
CA VAL A 298 3.82 21.33 -8.16
C VAL A 298 4.54 21.51 -9.49
N GLU A 299 4.38 20.58 -10.42
CA GLU A 299 4.93 20.73 -11.78
C GLU A 299 3.82 20.60 -12.82
N ASN A 300 4.09 21.12 -14.02
CA ASN A 300 3.21 20.87 -15.16
C ASN A 300 3.33 19.42 -15.59
N THR A 301 2.21 18.84 -16.01
CA THR A 301 2.15 17.53 -16.62
C THR A 301 1.60 17.66 -18.02
N VAL A 302 2.41 17.30 -19.02
CA VAL A 302 1.99 17.32 -20.43
C VAL A 302 1.44 15.95 -20.78
N ARG A 303 0.13 15.86 -21.00
CA ARG A 303 -0.51 14.69 -21.58
C ARG A 303 -1.55 15.10 -22.62
N ALA A 304 -1.22 14.83 -23.88
CA ALA A 304 -2.02 15.18 -25.05
C ALA A 304 -3.18 14.20 -25.31
N ASP A 305 -3.31 13.15 -24.48
CA ASP A 305 -4.19 12.01 -24.67
C ASP A 305 -5.53 12.09 -23.90
N GLN A 306 -5.75 13.12 -23.07
CA GLN A 306 -6.98 13.25 -22.27
C GLN A 306 -7.82 14.48 -22.65
N VAL A 307 -9.12 14.24 -22.89
CA VAL A 307 -10.14 15.29 -23.15
C VAL A 307 -10.52 16.03 -21.85
N SER A 308 -10.36 15.38 -20.69
CA SER A 308 -10.54 15.97 -19.36
C SER A 308 -9.40 15.52 -18.43
N ASP A 309 -8.96 16.41 -17.53
CA ASP A 309 -7.91 16.11 -16.54
C ASP A 309 -8.46 16.31 -15.11
N PRO A 310 -9.27 15.35 -14.62
CA PRO A 310 -9.84 15.41 -13.28
C PRO A 310 -8.78 15.24 -12.21
N PHE A 311 -9.11 15.67 -10.99
CA PHE A 311 -8.24 15.46 -9.85
C PHE A 311 -8.21 13.99 -9.42
N ILE A 312 -7.02 13.40 -9.42
CA ILE A 312 -6.80 11.99 -9.05
C ILE A 312 -5.59 11.89 -8.12
N TRP A 313 -5.77 11.22 -6.99
CA TRP A 313 -4.68 10.85 -6.07
C TRP A 313 -3.89 9.66 -6.62
N GLN A 314 -2.57 9.72 -6.49
CA GLN A 314 -1.63 8.72 -6.98
C GLN A 314 -0.49 8.53 -5.98
N VAL A 315 0.22 7.41 -6.09
CA VAL A 315 1.51 7.21 -5.41
C VAL A 315 2.55 6.92 -6.48
N GLU A 316 3.58 7.75 -6.59
CA GLU A 316 4.63 7.60 -7.59
C GLU A 316 5.98 7.50 -6.88
N ASP A 317 6.67 6.37 -7.06
CA ASP A 317 7.93 6.06 -6.39
C ASP A 317 7.89 6.34 -4.88
N GLY A 318 6.80 5.93 -4.22
CA GLY A 318 6.59 6.11 -2.79
C GLY A 318 6.08 7.50 -2.34
N ASN A 319 5.94 8.45 -3.26
CA ASN A 319 5.45 9.80 -2.97
C ASN A 319 3.96 9.91 -3.27
N LEU A 320 3.17 10.32 -2.27
CA LEU A 320 1.78 10.70 -2.50
C LEU A 320 1.73 11.93 -3.42
N SER A 321 0.87 11.88 -4.42
CA SER A 321 0.67 12.98 -5.34
C SER A 321 -0.79 13.19 -5.74
N LEU A 322 -1.13 14.42 -6.07
CA LEU A 322 -2.42 14.82 -6.62
C LEU A 322 -2.21 15.33 -8.03
N ARG A 323 -2.82 14.68 -9.02
CA ARG A 323 -2.80 15.11 -10.42
C ARG A 323 -4.10 15.79 -10.79
N GLY A 324 -4.07 16.81 -11.64
CA GLY A 324 -5.24 17.43 -12.26
C GLY A 324 -4.89 18.78 -12.91
N LEU A 325 -5.77 19.31 -13.77
CA LEU A 325 -5.60 20.63 -14.41
C LEU A 325 -4.24 20.87 -15.12
N GLY A 326 -3.69 19.85 -15.77
CA GLY A 326 -2.41 19.86 -16.48
C GLY A 326 -1.20 19.93 -15.54
N ARG A 327 -1.37 19.55 -14.27
CA ARG A 327 -0.35 19.63 -13.23
C ARG A 327 -0.40 18.43 -12.30
N GLN A 328 0.66 18.28 -11.52
CA GLN A 328 0.73 17.29 -10.45
C GLN A 328 1.50 17.87 -9.26
N ALA A 329 0.97 17.65 -8.06
CA ALA A 329 1.60 18.01 -6.82
C ALA A 329 2.09 16.76 -6.10
N TRP A 330 3.38 16.67 -5.81
CA TRP A 330 3.95 15.62 -4.96
C TRP A 330 4.20 16.18 -3.56
N VAL A 331 4.00 15.34 -2.54
CA VAL A 331 4.29 15.69 -1.14
C VAL A 331 5.31 14.75 -0.53
N GLY A 332 6.16 15.28 0.36
CA GLY A 332 7.21 14.51 1.00
C GLY A 332 7.90 15.24 2.14
N GLN A 333 8.90 14.59 2.75
CA GLN A 333 9.59 15.15 3.91
C GLN A 333 10.62 16.24 3.53
N ARG A 334 11.13 16.20 2.29
CA ARG A 334 12.12 17.14 1.79
C ARG A 334 11.92 17.41 0.30
N VAL A 335 12.20 18.63 -0.14
CA VAL A 335 12.02 19.06 -1.54
C VAL A 335 12.97 18.33 -2.51
N ASP A 336 14.12 17.87 -2.03
CA ASP A 336 15.13 17.13 -2.81
C ASP A 336 14.78 15.65 -3.04
N GLN A 337 13.83 15.11 -2.26
CA GLN A 337 13.26 13.77 -2.44
C GLN A 337 12.11 13.76 -3.45
N LEU A 338 11.55 14.93 -3.78
CA LEU A 338 10.47 15.07 -4.74
C LEU A 338 11.02 15.07 -6.17
N PRO A 339 10.21 14.70 -7.17
CA PRO A 339 10.59 14.75 -8.58
C PRO A 339 11.27 16.08 -8.96
N ARG A 340 12.41 15.97 -9.64
CA ARG A 340 13.18 17.15 -10.05
C ARG A 340 12.41 17.92 -11.12
N LYS A 341 12.48 19.24 -11.00
CA LYS A 341 11.94 20.17 -11.99
C LYS A 341 12.58 19.88 -13.35
N ARG A 342 11.78 19.73 -14.39
CA ARG A 342 12.29 19.60 -15.77
C ARG A 342 12.87 20.95 -16.19
N ALA A 343 14.02 20.94 -16.88
CA ALA A 343 14.69 22.18 -17.29
C ALA A 343 13.82 23.08 -18.17
N GLU A 344 12.89 22.49 -18.92
CA GLU A 344 11.94 23.16 -19.81
C GLU A 344 10.73 23.77 -19.05
N ASP A 345 10.46 23.30 -17.82
CA ASP A 345 9.34 23.76 -16.98
C ASP A 345 9.76 24.91 -16.07
N SER A 346 10.51 25.90 -16.57
CA SER A 346 10.86 27.08 -15.78
C SER A 346 9.59 27.79 -15.30
N GLY A 347 9.11 27.42 -14.11
CA GLY A 347 7.91 27.96 -13.48
C GLY A 347 7.82 29.46 -13.66
N VAL A 348 6.66 29.91 -14.13
CA VAL A 348 6.38 31.33 -14.34
C VAL A 348 6.35 31.99 -12.97
N ARG A 349 7.47 32.64 -12.61
CA ARG A 349 7.56 33.44 -11.39
C ARG A 349 6.53 34.56 -11.47
N PRO A 350 5.65 34.72 -10.46
CA PRO A 350 4.63 35.76 -10.52
C PRO A 350 5.26 37.13 -10.37
N SER A 351 4.75 38.11 -11.09
CA SER A 351 4.93 39.52 -10.74
C SER A 351 4.37 39.81 -9.34
N PRO A 352 4.80 40.89 -8.66
CA PRO A 352 4.24 41.29 -7.38
C PRO A 352 2.70 41.34 -7.39
N ARG A 353 2.09 41.90 -8.45
CA ARG A 353 0.62 41.99 -8.57
C ARG A 353 -0.05 40.63 -8.71
N GLN A 354 0.53 39.72 -9.48
CA GLN A 354 0.00 38.36 -9.62
C GLN A 354 0.07 37.62 -8.29
N LEU A 355 1.18 37.75 -7.55
CA LEU A 355 1.34 37.12 -6.24
C LEU A 355 0.25 37.58 -5.25
N LEU A 356 0.02 38.88 -5.13
CA LEU A 356 -1.02 39.43 -4.25
C LEU A 356 -2.41 38.97 -4.69
N SER A 357 -2.66 38.95 -6.01
CA SER A 357 -3.93 38.48 -6.57
C SER A 357 -4.18 36.99 -6.27
N ARG A 358 -3.12 36.16 -6.30
CA ARG A 358 -3.18 34.74 -5.94
C ARG A 358 -3.47 34.57 -4.44
N SER A 359 -2.74 35.32 -3.59
CA SER A 359 -2.91 35.31 -2.12
C SER A 359 -4.33 35.69 -1.69
N LYS A 360 -4.87 36.81 -2.20
CA LYS A 360 -6.25 37.26 -1.88
C LYS A 360 -7.28 36.22 -2.30
N ARG A 361 -7.14 35.67 -3.51
CA ARG A 361 -8.10 34.72 -4.08
C ARG A 361 -8.09 33.38 -3.34
N SER A 362 -6.93 32.92 -2.91
CA SER A 362 -6.79 31.65 -2.18
C SER A 362 -6.98 31.77 -0.67
N GLY A 363 -7.23 32.99 -0.15
CA GLY A 363 -7.29 33.26 1.29
C GLY A 363 -6.00 32.82 2.01
N THR A 364 -4.85 32.97 1.37
CA THR A 364 -3.55 32.57 1.94
C THR A 364 -2.77 33.83 2.31
N PRO A 365 -2.68 34.16 3.61
CA PRO A 365 -1.93 35.33 4.06
C PRO A 365 -0.46 35.21 3.69
N VAL A 366 0.11 36.29 3.19
CA VAL A 366 1.55 36.40 2.90
C VAL A 366 2.14 37.41 3.86
N THR A 367 3.19 37.05 4.60
CA THR A 367 3.81 37.93 5.60
C THR A 367 5.10 38.57 5.11
N SER A 368 5.76 37.94 4.13
CA SER A 368 6.95 38.50 3.48
C SER A 368 7.11 37.97 2.06
N VAL A 369 7.81 38.74 1.23
CA VAL A 369 8.12 38.42 -0.16
C VAL A 369 9.55 38.87 -0.50
N GLU A 370 10.24 38.04 -1.27
CA GLU A 370 11.52 38.35 -1.90
C GLU A 370 11.28 38.61 -3.39
N LEU A 371 11.50 39.85 -3.82
CA LEU A 371 11.33 40.33 -5.18
C LEU A 371 12.69 40.57 -5.84
N VAL A 372 12.80 40.23 -7.12
CA VAL A 372 14.01 40.46 -7.92
C VAL A 372 13.64 41.11 -9.25
N GLY A 373 14.41 42.13 -9.63
CA GLY A 373 14.27 42.84 -10.91
C GLY A 373 15.41 43.83 -11.10
N ASP A 374 15.78 44.14 -12.35
CA ASP A 374 16.87 45.07 -12.71
C ASP A 374 18.20 44.82 -11.96
N GLY A 375 18.54 43.55 -11.71
CA GLY A 375 19.76 43.15 -11.01
C GLY A 375 19.76 43.44 -9.49
N ARG A 376 18.61 43.80 -8.92
CA ARG A 376 18.42 44.09 -7.50
C ARG A 376 17.49 43.07 -6.85
N THR A 377 17.67 42.85 -5.56
CA THR A 377 16.80 42.05 -4.71
C THR A 377 16.25 42.91 -3.59
N VAL A 378 14.93 42.84 -3.36
CA VAL A 378 14.25 43.52 -2.26
C VAL A 378 13.44 42.50 -1.49
N THR A 379 13.61 42.48 -0.17
CA THR A 379 12.77 41.71 0.74
C THR A 379 11.83 42.68 1.46
N TYR A 380 10.53 42.44 1.36
CA TYR A 380 9.50 43.20 2.04
C TYR A 380 8.66 42.27 2.91
N GLY A 381 8.35 42.68 4.13
CA GLY A 381 7.53 41.87 5.02
C GLY A 381 7.18 42.59 6.31
N SER A 382 6.17 42.06 6.99
CA SER A 382 5.69 42.57 8.27
C SER A 382 6.53 42.03 9.43
N ALA A 383 6.99 42.91 10.32
CA ALA A 383 7.63 42.51 11.58
C ALA A 383 6.66 41.76 12.53
N GLU A 384 5.36 42.05 12.42
CA GLU A 384 4.30 41.47 13.26
C GLU A 384 3.61 40.25 12.62
N ASN A 385 4.15 39.71 11.53
CA ASN A 385 3.51 38.64 10.74
C ASN A 385 2.09 38.98 10.22
N ALA A 386 1.78 40.26 10.02
CA ALA A 386 0.56 40.69 9.37
C ALA A 386 0.56 40.33 7.86
N ASP A 387 -0.64 40.16 7.30
CA ASP A 387 -0.81 39.91 5.87
C ASP A 387 -0.49 41.17 5.06
N ILE A 388 0.53 41.09 4.21
CA ILE A 388 0.98 42.18 3.33
C ILE A 388 0.24 42.19 1.99
N ALA A 389 -0.73 41.29 1.76
CA ALA A 389 -1.49 41.23 0.51
C ALA A 389 -2.26 42.53 0.19
N GLY A 390 -2.61 43.30 1.23
CA GLY A 390 -3.34 44.56 1.14
C GLY A 390 -2.47 45.82 0.98
N ASP A 391 -1.15 45.72 1.17
CA ASP A 391 -0.28 46.89 1.27
C ASP A 391 -0.08 47.60 -0.07
N GLU A 392 -0.44 48.89 -0.14
CA GLU A 392 -0.19 49.74 -1.31
C GLU A 392 1.31 49.84 -1.65
N SER A 393 2.18 49.73 -0.64
CA SER A 393 3.64 49.70 -0.78
C SER A 393 4.10 48.59 -1.73
N VAL A 394 3.46 47.42 -1.71
CA VAL A 394 3.84 46.30 -2.58
C VAL A 394 3.54 46.59 -4.05
N MET A 395 2.51 47.41 -4.33
CA MET A 395 2.17 47.83 -5.69
C MET A 395 3.16 48.83 -6.29
N SER A 396 4.03 49.44 -5.46
CA SER A 396 5.02 50.41 -5.89
C SER A 396 6.36 49.79 -6.33
N PHE A 397 6.57 48.48 -6.10
CA PHE A 397 7.83 47.81 -6.42
C PHE A 397 8.15 47.72 -7.92
N ASP A 398 7.13 47.76 -8.79
CA ASP A 398 7.31 47.84 -10.25
C ASP A 398 8.17 49.07 -10.65
N ARG A 399 8.14 50.16 -9.85
CA ARG A 399 8.95 51.36 -10.11
C ARG A 399 10.39 51.24 -9.61
N LEU A 400 10.64 50.39 -8.62
CA LEU A 400 11.94 50.22 -7.95
C LEU A 400 12.81 49.13 -8.60
N LEU A 401 12.15 48.06 -9.05
CA LEU A 401 12.77 46.84 -9.60
C LEU A 401 12.56 46.67 -11.11
N GLY A 402 11.84 47.60 -11.75
CA GLY A 402 11.50 47.54 -13.16
C GLY A 402 10.21 46.77 -13.45
N PRO A 403 9.70 46.86 -14.69
CA PRO A 403 8.44 46.22 -15.11
C PRO A 403 8.50 44.68 -15.11
N ASP A 404 9.72 44.11 -15.17
CA ASP A 404 9.97 42.66 -15.18
C ASP A 404 10.26 42.10 -13.78
N ALA A 405 9.91 42.84 -12.72
CA ALA A 405 10.06 42.39 -11.35
C ALA A 405 9.23 41.13 -11.08
N VAL A 406 9.85 40.15 -10.42
CA VAL A 406 9.24 38.85 -10.12
C VAL A 406 9.53 38.42 -8.69
N ALA A 407 8.63 37.63 -8.12
CA ALA A 407 8.84 37.00 -6.83
C ALA A 407 9.68 35.73 -6.97
N ASN A 408 10.79 35.66 -6.21
CA ASN A 408 11.54 34.42 -6.06
C ASN A 408 10.98 33.57 -4.93
N ARG A 409 10.63 34.21 -3.80
CA ARG A 409 10.10 33.53 -2.61
C ARG A 409 9.02 34.36 -1.94
N ALA A 410 8.10 33.68 -1.27
CA ALA A 410 7.15 34.31 -0.35
C ALA A 410 6.99 33.46 0.91
N MET A 411 6.71 34.09 2.05
CA MET A 411 6.33 33.42 3.27
C MET A 411 4.82 33.52 3.44
N ALA A 412 4.15 32.38 3.35
CA ALA A 412 2.73 32.23 3.55
C ALA A 412 2.42 31.65 4.95
N LEU A 413 1.20 31.84 5.44
CA LEU A 413 0.74 31.22 6.69
C LEU A 413 -0.24 30.06 6.40
N ALA A 414 0.16 28.85 6.78
CA ALA A 414 -0.74 27.71 6.90
C ALA A 414 -1.58 27.85 8.17
N SER A 415 -2.90 27.69 8.03
CA SER A 415 -3.88 27.82 9.13
C SER A 415 -3.69 29.10 9.96
N GLY A 416 -3.32 30.21 9.30
CA GLY A 416 -3.14 31.53 9.91
C GLY A 416 -1.92 31.69 10.83
N SER A 417 -1.11 30.64 11.08
CA SER A 417 -0.06 30.70 12.12
C SER A 417 1.23 29.97 11.79
N LYS A 418 1.20 28.91 10.96
CA LYS A 418 2.38 28.11 10.64
C LYS A 418 3.08 28.67 9.38
N PRO A 419 4.32 29.18 9.45
CA PRO A 419 5.00 29.74 8.29
C PRO A 419 5.39 28.64 7.29
N VAL A 420 5.09 28.91 6.01
CA VAL A 420 5.42 28.08 4.85
C VAL A 420 6.15 28.96 3.84
N THR A 421 7.35 28.55 3.45
CA THR A 421 8.08 29.19 2.35
C THR A 421 7.55 28.66 1.04
N VAL A 422 7.11 29.55 0.15
CA VAL A 422 6.81 29.25 -1.24
C VAL A 422 7.99 29.70 -2.08
N ASP A 423 8.64 28.75 -2.76
CA ASP A 423 9.74 28.96 -3.69
C ASP A 423 9.23 28.86 -5.13
N PHE A 424 9.14 30.01 -5.79
CA PHE A 424 8.66 30.10 -7.18
C PHE A 424 9.71 29.63 -8.19
N LEU A 425 11.00 29.60 -7.82
CA LEU A 425 12.03 29.02 -8.68
C LEU A 425 11.92 27.49 -8.71
N GLY A 426 11.63 26.87 -7.57
CA GLY A 426 11.49 25.42 -7.43
C GLY A 426 10.09 24.87 -7.67
N ASN A 427 9.08 25.74 -7.89
CA ASN A 427 7.65 25.41 -7.83
C ASN A 427 7.28 24.60 -6.56
N ALA A 428 7.87 24.97 -5.42
CA ALA A 428 7.78 24.19 -4.20
C ALA A 428 7.25 25.05 -3.04
N ALA A 429 6.57 24.41 -2.10
CA ALA A 429 6.25 24.98 -0.81
C ALA A 429 6.76 24.07 0.30
N PHE A 430 7.39 24.64 1.32
CA PHE A 430 7.93 23.86 2.43
C PHE A 430 7.90 24.64 3.75
N GLY A 431 7.67 23.91 4.84
CA GLY A 431 7.79 24.46 6.19
C GLY A 431 9.25 24.60 6.65
N GLY A 432 9.45 25.22 7.81
CA GLY A 432 10.74 25.18 8.50
C GLY A 432 11.16 23.74 8.88
N PRO A 433 12.41 23.52 9.35
CA PRO A 433 12.98 22.18 9.55
C PRO A 433 12.15 21.23 10.43
N THR A 434 11.40 21.78 11.39
CA THR A 434 10.55 21.03 12.32
C THR A 434 9.05 21.15 12.00
N ALA A 435 8.66 22.08 11.13
CA ALA A 435 7.27 22.39 10.85
C ALA A 435 6.62 21.28 10.02
N ARG A 436 5.59 20.64 10.56
CA ARG A 436 4.71 19.71 9.85
C ARG A 436 3.39 20.40 9.54
N VAL A 437 3.00 20.35 8.29
CA VAL A 437 1.79 20.98 7.75
C VAL A 437 0.88 19.90 7.19
N GLU A 438 -0.42 20.06 7.35
CA GLU A 438 -1.45 19.20 6.80
C GLU A 438 -1.27 19.10 5.27
N VAL A 439 -1.35 17.89 4.71
CA VAL A 439 -1.13 17.63 3.27
C VAL A 439 -2.07 18.48 2.42
N SER A 440 -3.35 18.53 2.79
CA SER A 440 -4.36 19.36 2.11
C SER A 440 -3.95 20.83 2.08
N ARG A 441 -3.54 21.39 3.23
CA ARG A 441 -3.16 22.79 3.34
C ARG A 441 -1.88 23.11 2.57
N LEU A 442 -0.87 22.24 2.62
CA LEU A 442 0.37 22.48 1.91
C LEU A 442 0.19 22.42 0.38
N ILE A 443 -0.62 21.46 -0.11
CA ILE A 443 -0.97 21.40 -1.54
C ILE A 443 -1.77 22.64 -1.94
N TRP A 444 -2.77 23.06 -1.15
CA TRP A 444 -3.54 24.28 -1.42
C TRP A 444 -2.64 25.50 -1.61
N ILE A 445 -1.70 25.72 -0.67
CA ILE A 445 -0.76 26.84 -0.71
C ILE A 445 0.16 26.70 -1.93
N ALA A 446 0.81 25.54 -2.11
CA ALA A 446 1.76 25.33 -3.19
C ALA A 446 1.09 25.56 -4.55
N TRP A 447 -0.07 24.94 -4.77
CA TRP A 447 -0.78 24.99 -6.04
C TRP A 447 -1.35 26.38 -6.32
N SER A 448 -2.05 26.99 -5.35
CA SER A 448 -2.68 28.29 -5.56
C SER A 448 -1.68 29.44 -5.73
N MET A 449 -0.48 29.30 -5.15
CA MET A 449 0.55 30.33 -5.23
C MET A 449 1.45 30.16 -6.46
N THR A 450 1.67 28.93 -6.93
CA THR A 450 2.55 28.65 -8.09
C THR A 450 1.78 28.48 -9.42
N ALA A 451 0.46 28.31 -9.39
CA ALA A 451 -0.39 28.20 -10.57
C ALA A 451 -1.31 29.41 -10.75
N ASP A 452 -1.63 29.73 -12.01
CA ASP A 452 -2.73 30.64 -12.33
C ASP A 452 -4.03 29.85 -12.42
N LEU A 453 -4.76 29.81 -11.31
CA LEU A 453 -6.06 29.16 -11.22
C LEU A 453 -7.20 30.18 -11.38
N THR A 454 -8.21 29.81 -12.16
CA THR A 454 -9.53 30.47 -12.14
C THR A 454 -10.26 30.16 -10.83
N THR A 455 -11.26 30.98 -10.46
CA THR A 455 -12.08 30.74 -9.26
C THR A 455 -12.74 29.36 -9.30
N ALA A 456 -13.32 28.97 -10.45
CA ALA A 456 -13.92 27.64 -10.61
C ALA A 456 -12.91 26.49 -10.41
N GLN A 457 -11.68 26.64 -10.88
CA GLN A 457 -10.62 25.65 -10.65
C GLN A 457 -10.20 25.57 -9.18
N GLN A 458 -10.18 26.70 -8.48
CA GLN A 458 -9.91 26.74 -7.04
C GLN A 458 -11.03 26.07 -6.23
N ASP A 459 -12.29 26.29 -6.58
CA ASP A 459 -13.43 25.65 -5.92
C ASP A 459 -13.38 24.12 -6.07
N VAL A 460 -13.02 23.64 -7.26
CA VAL A 460 -12.81 22.20 -7.51
C VAL A 460 -11.64 21.67 -6.69
N LEU A 461 -10.49 22.37 -6.66
CA LEU A 461 -9.33 21.97 -5.86
C LEU A 461 -9.67 21.94 -4.36
N ALA A 462 -10.39 22.94 -3.85
CA ALA A 462 -10.82 22.99 -2.46
C ALA A 462 -11.72 21.79 -2.11
N THR A 463 -12.64 21.42 -3.00
CA THR A 463 -13.51 20.25 -2.83
C THR A 463 -12.70 18.96 -2.70
N VAL A 464 -11.68 18.77 -3.53
CA VAL A 464 -10.82 17.58 -3.55
C VAL A 464 -9.95 17.46 -2.30
N LEU A 465 -9.46 18.59 -1.80
CA LEU A 465 -8.59 18.64 -0.62
C LEU A 465 -9.38 18.56 0.70
N GLY A 466 -10.71 18.55 0.64
CA GLY A 466 -11.63 18.45 1.78
C GLY A 466 -11.88 19.79 2.50
N PRO A 467 -12.83 19.83 3.45
CA PRO A 467 -13.13 21.05 4.20
C PRO A 467 -11.98 21.41 5.13
N PHE A 468 -11.24 22.46 4.79
CA PHE A 468 -10.39 23.21 5.70
C PHE A 468 -10.84 24.67 5.68
N GLU A 469 -10.82 25.34 6.83
CA GLU A 469 -11.17 26.75 6.90
C GLU A 469 -10.23 27.55 5.98
N ILE A 470 -10.79 28.12 4.92
CA ILE A 470 -10.16 29.18 4.15
C ILE A 470 -10.44 30.45 4.98
N PRO A 471 -9.41 31.13 5.52
CA PRO A 471 -9.61 32.35 6.27
C PRO A 471 -10.45 33.34 5.48
N SER A 472 -11.59 33.76 6.06
CA SER A 472 -12.49 34.75 5.49
C SER A 472 -11.77 36.08 5.33
N ILE A 473 -11.91 36.73 4.17
CA ILE A 473 -11.29 38.03 3.84
C ILE A 473 -11.78 39.17 4.78
N GLU A 474 -12.84 38.96 5.56
CA GLU A 474 -13.51 40.02 6.32
C GLU A 474 -12.94 40.32 7.72
N ASP A 475 -12.04 39.49 8.28
CA ASP A 475 -11.63 39.62 9.70
C ASP A 475 -10.35 40.47 9.92
N SER A 476 -9.77 41.04 8.86
CA SER A 476 -8.54 41.87 8.97
C SER A 476 -8.82 43.36 9.30
N GLY A 477 -10.06 43.73 9.63
CA GLY A 477 -10.48 45.15 9.69
C GLY A 477 -10.88 45.71 11.06
N ARG A 478 -10.93 44.93 12.15
CA ARG A 478 -11.33 45.45 13.48
C ARG A 478 -10.14 45.56 14.43
N VAL A 479 -9.37 46.63 14.26
CA VAL A 479 -8.57 47.20 15.34
C VAL A 479 -9.55 47.71 16.40
N THR A 480 -9.68 47.01 17.53
CA THR A 480 -10.35 47.56 18.71
C THR A 480 -9.50 48.68 19.27
N HIS A 481 -9.85 49.92 18.93
CA HIS A 481 -9.39 51.10 19.64
C HIS A 481 -9.88 51.02 21.08
N ASN A 482 -9.01 50.59 22.00
CA ASN A 482 -9.21 50.83 23.42
C ASN A 482 -8.91 52.30 23.69
N SER A 483 -9.96 53.12 23.70
CA SER A 483 -9.96 54.42 24.35
C SER A 483 -9.91 54.19 25.86
N ASN A 484 -8.70 54.24 26.43
CA ASN A 484 -8.55 54.67 27.82
C ASN A 484 -8.77 56.17 27.82
N ASP A 485 -9.99 56.58 28.19
CA ASP A 485 -10.26 57.95 28.61
C ASP A 485 -10.30 57.96 30.14
N ASP A 486 -9.35 58.70 30.70
CA ASP A 486 -9.34 59.17 32.08
C ASP A 486 -10.66 59.90 32.40
N SER A 487 -11.22 59.68 33.59
CA SER A 487 -11.63 60.74 34.54
C SER A 487 -12.55 60.23 35.65
N ASN A 488 -12.13 60.54 36.88
CA ASN A 488 -12.80 60.52 38.20
C ASN A 488 -12.95 59.20 38.98
#